data_AF-A0A438BZB3-F1
#
_entry.id   AF-A0A438BZB3-F1
#
_cell.length_a   1.000
_cell.length_b   1.000
_cell.length_c   1.000
_cell.angle_alpha   90.00
_cell.angle_beta   90.00
_cell.angle_gamma   90.00
#
_symmetry.space_group_name_H-M   'P 1'
#
loop_
_entity.id
_entity.type
_entity.pdbx_description
1 polymer ?
#
loop_
_entity_poly.entity_id
_entity_poly.type
_entity_poly.pdbx_seq_one_letter_code
_entity_poly.pdbx_strand_id
1 'polypeptide(L)'
;MASEEQQQPQRREEPADECLHKTKVVQFLGRTTPIILQNENGPCPLLAICNVLLLKNNLNLSPDIAEVSQQKLLSLVAERLIDSNSNINNKDAGYVENQQQNISDAIDLLPCLATGIDVNIKFRRIGDFEFTRECAIFDLLDIPLYHGWIVDPQGCSARNPPRTSLLLMLAGNERDVQSINSAGKTKKMP
;
A
#
# COMPACT_ATOMS: atom_id res chain seq x y z
N MET A 1 36.21 -43.18 31.73
CA MET A 1 35.79 -41.78 31.68
C MET A 1 35.23 -41.54 30.28
N ALA A 2 33.92 -41.70 30.12
CA ALA A 2 33.20 -41.37 28.91
C ALA A 2 32.28 -40.20 29.27
N SER A 3 32.48 -39.06 28.63
CA SER A 3 31.73 -37.83 28.92
C SER A 3 30.46 -37.83 28.08
N GLU A 4 29.33 -37.61 28.75
CA GLU A 4 27.99 -37.57 28.18
C GLU A 4 27.77 -36.27 27.41
N GLU A 5 27.41 -36.35 26.12
CA GLU A 5 26.93 -35.21 25.33
C GLU A 5 25.49 -34.87 25.73
N GLN A 6 25.31 -33.71 26.33
CA GLN A 6 23.98 -33.13 26.61
C GLN A 6 23.45 -32.45 25.34
N GLN A 7 22.53 -33.12 24.63
CA GLN A 7 21.75 -32.52 23.56
C GLN A 7 20.68 -31.59 24.15
N GLN A 8 20.80 -30.29 23.85
CA GLN A 8 19.76 -29.30 24.13
C GLN A 8 18.53 -29.56 23.23
N PRO A 9 17.30 -29.46 23.77
CA PRO A 9 16.09 -29.65 22.98
C PRO A 9 15.91 -28.48 21.98
N GLN A 10 15.80 -28.83 20.69
CA GLN A 10 15.41 -27.91 19.63
C GLN A 10 14.06 -27.27 19.97
N ARG A 11 14.05 -25.96 20.16
CA ARG A 11 12.84 -25.15 20.31
C ARG A 11 12.09 -25.23 18.97
N ARG A 12 10.93 -25.89 18.94
CA ARG A 12 10.02 -25.84 17.79
C ARG A 12 9.60 -24.39 17.63
N GLU A 13 9.90 -23.80 16.48
CA GLU A 13 9.29 -22.56 16.04
C GLU A 13 7.82 -22.88 15.74
N GLU A 14 6.92 -22.42 16.61
CA GLU A 14 5.48 -22.45 16.35
C GLU A 14 5.21 -21.67 15.05
N PRO A 15 4.32 -22.13 14.16
CA PRO A 15 4.03 -21.42 12.92
C PRO A 15 3.51 -20.03 13.31
N ALA A 16 4.21 -19.00 12.81
CA ALA A 16 3.79 -17.62 12.99
C ALA A 16 2.32 -17.50 12.56
N ASP A 17 1.49 -16.99 13.46
CA ASP A 17 0.06 -16.75 13.23
C ASP A 17 -0.10 -16.03 11.88
N GLU A 18 -0.59 -16.73 10.86
CA GLU A 18 -0.68 -16.18 9.51
C GLU A 18 -1.72 -15.06 9.55
N CYS A 19 -1.27 -13.81 9.44
CA CYS A 19 -2.18 -12.66 9.34
C CYS A 19 -2.96 -12.78 8.01
N LEU A 20 -4.22 -13.23 8.10
CA LEU A 20 -5.13 -13.40 6.97
C LEU A 20 -6.07 -12.21 6.82
N HIS A 21 -6.25 -11.72 5.61
CA HIS A 21 -7.17 -10.63 5.28
C HIS A 21 -8.33 -11.13 4.44
N LYS A 22 -9.55 -10.78 4.84
CA LYS A 22 -10.76 -11.10 4.05
C LYS A 22 -10.78 -10.29 2.77
N THR A 23 -11.34 -10.87 1.72
CA THR A 23 -11.60 -10.18 0.46
C THR A 23 -13.09 -9.88 0.31
N LYS A 24 -13.40 -8.91 -0.53
CA LYS A 24 -14.75 -8.59 -0.97
C LYS A 24 -14.73 -8.30 -2.45
N VAL A 25 -15.60 -8.95 -3.20
CA VAL A 25 -15.77 -8.66 -4.63
C VAL A 25 -16.60 -7.40 -4.81
N VAL A 26 -16.12 -6.49 -5.65
CA VAL A 26 -16.83 -5.27 -6.06
C VAL A 26 -16.91 -5.18 -7.58
N GLN A 27 -17.89 -4.42 -8.08
CA GLN A 27 -17.94 -4.01 -9.47
C GLN A 27 -17.28 -2.65 -9.62
N PHE A 28 -16.18 -2.58 -10.36
CA PHE A 28 -15.40 -1.37 -10.56
C PHE A 28 -15.10 -1.16 -12.04
N LEU A 29 -15.60 -0.06 -12.62
CA LEU A 29 -15.45 0.27 -14.05
C LEU A 29 -15.86 -0.89 -14.98
N GLY A 30 -16.95 -1.59 -14.65
CA GLY A 30 -17.44 -2.73 -15.43
C GLY A 30 -16.64 -4.03 -15.26
N ARG A 31 -15.67 -4.07 -14.34
CA ARG A 31 -14.91 -5.27 -13.98
C ARG A 31 -15.29 -5.76 -12.59
N THR A 32 -15.41 -7.08 -12.47
CA THR A 32 -15.46 -7.76 -11.18
C THR A 32 -14.05 -7.75 -10.59
N THR A 33 -13.84 -7.08 -9.47
CA THR A 33 -12.51 -6.91 -8.85
C THR A 33 -12.58 -7.22 -7.36
N PRO A 34 -11.74 -8.10 -6.82
CA PRO A 34 -11.62 -8.28 -5.39
C PRO A 34 -10.89 -7.08 -4.76
N ILE A 35 -11.38 -6.62 -3.61
CA ILE A 35 -10.67 -5.71 -2.71
C ILE A 35 -10.39 -6.44 -1.39
N ILE A 36 -9.33 -6.06 -0.72
CA ILE A 36 -8.88 -6.63 0.55
C ILE A 36 -9.38 -5.75 1.68
N LEU A 37 -9.94 -6.39 2.70
CA LEU A 37 -10.50 -5.74 3.88
C LEU A 37 -9.46 -5.71 5.02
N GLN A 38 -9.47 -4.62 5.77
CA GLN A 38 -8.62 -4.45 6.93
C GLN A 38 -9.22 -5.16 8.16
N ASN A 39 -8.38 -5.86 8.91
CA ASN A 39 -8.72 -6.39 10.24
C ASN A 39 -8.50 -5.31 11.31
N GLU A 40 -8.97 -5.52 12.55
CA GLU A 40 -8.61 -4.62 13.65
C GLU A 40 -7.08 -4.56 13.82
N ASN A 41 -6.51 -3.35 13.82
CA ASN A 41 -5.06 -3.09 13.86
C ASN A 41 -4.26 -3.63 12.65
N GLY A 42 -4.91 -3.98 11.54
CA GLY A 42 -4.25 -4.50 10.35
C GLY A 42 -3.39 -3.48 9.59
N PRO A 43 -2.49 -3.94 8.70
CA PRO A 43 -1.52 -3.11 7.97
C PRO A 43 -2.17 -2.22 6.91
N CYS A 44 -2.75 -1.10 7.34
CA CYS A 44 -3.44 -0.16 6.46
C CYS A 44 -2.60 0.26 5.22
N PRO A 45 -1.30 0.59 5.33
CA PRO A 45 -0.49 0.99 4.17
C PRO A 45 -0.38 -0.08 3.09
N LEU A 46 -0.09 -1.34 3.49
CA LEU A 46 -0.01 -2.47 2.57
C LEU A 46 -1.34 -2.70 1.85
N LEU A 47 -2.44 -2.76 2.60
CA LEU A 47 -3.76 -3.01 2.03
C LEU A 47 -4.19 -1.89 1.07
N ALA A 48 -3.84 -0.65 1.40
CA ALA A 48 -4.14 0.50 0.56
C ALA A 48 -3.41 0.41 -0.79
N ILE A 49 -2.12 0.04 -0.79
CA ILE A 49 -1.35 -0.22 -2.01
C ILE A 49 -1.96 -1.36 -2.82
N CYS A 50 -2.22 -2.52 -2.19
CA CYS A 50 -2.79 -3.68 -2.89
C CYS A 50 -4.14 -3.34 -3.52
N ASN A 51 -5.03 -2.64 -2.80
CA ASN A 51 -6.34 -2.26 -3.31
C ASN A 51 -6.24 -1.29 -4.49
N VAL A 52 -5.35 -0.28 -4.44
CA VAL A 52 -5.12 0.60 -5.59
C VAL A 52 -4.67 -0.20 -6.81
N LEU A 53 -3.73 -1.13 -6.64
CA LEU A 53 -3.21 -1.93 -7.75
C LEU A 53 -4.24 -2.91 -8.31
N LEU A 54 -5.07 -3.54 -7.46
CA LEU A 54 -6.18 -4.39 -7.89
C LEU A 54 -7.20 -3.58 -8.71
N LEU A 55 -7.57 -2.40 -8.23
CA LEU A 55 -8.48 -1.49 -8.92
C LEU A 55 -7.88 -0.96 -10.23
N LYS A 56 -6.56 -0.71 -10.31
CA LYS A 56 -5.86 -0.36 -11.57
C LYS A 56 -5.70 -1.55 -12.54
N ASN A 57 -6.04 -2.78 -12.14
CA ASN A 57 -5.76 -4.01 -12.90
C ASN A 57 -4.27 -4.36 -13.02
N ASN A 58 -3.46 -3.89 -12.06
CA ASN A 58 -2.02 -4.08 -12.01
C ASN A 58 -1.61 -5.23 -11.07
N LEU A 59 -2.53 -5.70 -10.24
CA LEU A 59 -2.41 -6.95 -9.46
C LEU A 59 -3.58 -7.87 -9.81
N ASN A 60 -3.33 -9.19 -9.71
CA ASN A 60 -4.34 -10.21 -9.97
C ASN A 60 -4.57 -11.06 -8.72
N LEU A 61 -5.82 -11.09 -8.26
CA LEU A 61 -6.32 -12.01 -7.26
C LEU A 61 -7.62 -12.61 -7.82
N SER A 62 -7.81 -13.92 -7.65
CA SER A 62 -9.06 -14.55 -8.06
C SER A 62 -10.23 -14.03 -7.21
N PRO A 63 -11.38 -13.68 -7.82
CA PRO A 63 -12.60 -13.32 -7.09
C PRO A 63 -13.11 -14.41 -6.13
N ASP A 64 -12.70 -15.66 -6.34
CA ASP A 64 -13.15 -16.81 -5.53
C ASP A 64 -12.35 -16.96 -4.22
N ILE A 65 -11.25 -16.22 -4.07
CA ILE A 65 -10.41 -16.26 -2.86
C ILE A 65 -11.07 -15.44 -1.77
N ALA A 66 -11.57 -16.09 -0.71
CA ALA A 66 -12.22 -15.43 0.42
C ALA A 66 -11.24 -14.71 1.37
N GLU A 67 -10.01 -15.24 1.50
CA GLU A 67 -8.99 -14.73 2.42
C GLU A 67 -7.60 -14.84 1.77
N VAL A 68 -6.72 -13.88 2.07
CA VAL A 68 -5.35 -13.82 1.55
C VAL A 68 -4.37 -13.50 2.66
N SER A 69 -3.23 -14.19 2.69
CA SER A 69 -2.20 -13.96 3.70
C SER A 69 -1.43 -12.68 3.44
N GLN A 70 -1.00 -12.01 4.51
CA GLN A 70 -0.16 -10.82 4.45
C GLN A 70 1.13 -11.08 3.66
N GLN A 71 1.75 -12.25 3.81
CA GLN A 71 2.94 -12.64 3.06
C GLN A 71 2.66 -12.70 1.55
N LYS A 72 1.51 -13.25 1.14
CA LYS A 72 1.13 -13.27 -0.28
C LYS A 72 0.95 -11.85 -0.82
N LEU A 73 0.37 -10.94 -0.04
CA LEU A 73 0.23 -9.54 -0.43
C LEU A 73 1.59 -8.86 -0.61
N LEU A 74 2.52 -9.06 0.32
CA LEU A 74 3.90 -8.54 0.21
C LEU A 74 4.60 -9.08 -1.05
N SER A 75 4.49 -10.37 -1.34
CA SER A 75 5.06 -10.96 -2.56
C SER A 75 4.48 -10.34 -3.82
N LEU A 76 3.15 -10.15 -3.88
CA LEU A 76 2.49 -9.52 -5.03
C LEU A 76 2.97 -8.07 -5.25
N VAL A 77 3.15 -7.30 -4.18
CA VAL A 77 3.68 -5.93 -4.28
C VAL A 77 5.14 -5.93 -4.72
N ALA A 78 5.97 -6.85 -4.20
CA ALA A 78 7.37 -7.00 -4.60
C ALA A 78 7.52 -7.34 -6.09
N GLU A 79 6.75 -8.32 -6.58
CA GLU A 79 6.68 -8.67 -8.00
C GLU A 79 6.30 -7.45 -8.84
N ARG A 80 5.29 -6.69 -8.39
CA ARG A 80 4.84 -5.49 -9.10
C ARG A 80 5.88 -4.37 -9.14
N LEU A 81 6.67 -4.19 -8.09
CA LEU A 81 7.77 -3.22 -8.05
C LEU A 81 8.81 -3.53 -9.12
N ILE A 82 9.20 -4.81 -9.24
CA ILE A 82 10.17 -5.27 -10.24
C ILE A 82 9.60 -5.06 -11.65
N ASP A 83 8.37 -5.52 -11.90
CA ASP A 83 7.74 -5.41 -13.22
C ASP A 83 7.60 -3.97 -13.69
N SER A 84 7.17 -3.06 -12.80
CA SER A 84 6.95 -1.65 -13.13
C SER A 84 8.24 -0.91 -13.49
N ASN A 85 9.39 -1.38 -13.00
CA ASN A 85 10.67 -0.71 -13.14
C ASN A 85 11.68 -1.48 -14.03
N SER A 86 11.29 -2.63 -14.60
CA SER A 86 12.12 -3.48 -15.47
C SER A 86 12.32 -2.94 -16.90
N ASN A 87 11.52 -1.96 -17.36
CA ASN A 87 11.65 -1.35 -18.68
C ASN A 87 12.80 -0.32 -18.73
N ILE A 88 14.02 -0.81 -18.92
CA ILE A 88 15.26 -0.01 -18.93
C ILE A 88 15.86 0.13 -20.34
N ASN A 89 15.11 -0.25 -21.38
CA ASN A 89 15.53 -0.06 -22.77
C ASN A 89 15.83 1.44 -23.01
N ASN A 90 17.05 1.76 -23.42
CA ASN A 90 17.57 3.11 -23.75
C ASN A 90 18.07 4.03 -22.59
N LYS A 91 18.57 3.50 -21.46
CA LYS A 91 19.14 4.34 -20.39
C LYS A 91 20.61 4.02 -20.07
N ASP A 92 21.37 5.05 -19.67
CA ASP A 92 22.80 4.95 -19.33
C ASP A 92 23.04 3.97 -18.17
N ALA A 93 24.19 3.27 -18.19
CA ALA A 93 24.53 2.24 -17.21
C ALA A 93 24.43 2.71 -15.75
N GLY A 94 24.83 3.96 -15.45
CA GLY A 94 24.72 4.53 -14.10
C GLY A 94 23.27 4.79 -13.65
N TYR A 95 22.36 5.08 -14.58
CA TYR A 95 20.93 5.20 -14.26
C TYR A 95 20.32 3.84 -13.94
N VAL A 96 20.72 2.79 -14.67
CA VAL A 96 20.27 1.41 -14.42
C VAL A 96 20.66 0.94 -13.02
N GLU A 97 21.91 1.18 -12.63
CA GLU A 97 22.43 0.80 -11.31
C GLU A 97 21.70 1.53 -10.18
N ASN A 98 21.49 2.85 -10.32
CA ASN A 98 20.73 3.61 -9.31
C ASN A 98 19.29 3.12 -9.17
N GLN A 99 18.61 2.84 -10.29
CA GLN A 99 17.25 2.28 -10.24
C GLN A 99 17.21 0.90 -9.59
N GLN A 100 18.17 0.03 -9.91
CA GLN A 100 18.24 -1.29 -9.31
C GLN A 100 18.43 -1.22 -7.80
N GLN A 101 19.25 -0.26 -7.32
CA GLN A 101 19.43 -0.02 -5.90
C GLN A 101 18.13 0.47 -5.25
N ASN A 102 17.44 1.45 -5.87
CA ASN A 102 16.16 1.96 -5.35
C ASN A 102 15.10 0.84 -5.22
N ILE A 103 15.05 -0.08 -6.18
CA ILE A 103 14.14 -1.24 -6.14
C ILE A 103 14.54 -2.19 -5.01
N SER A 104 15.83 -2.50 -4.86
CA SER A 104 16.32 -3.37 -3.77
C SER A 104 15.97 -2.78 -2.41
N ASP A 105 16.28 -1.50 -2.20
CA ASP A 105 15.98 -0.80 -0.96
C ASP A 105 14.47 -0.79 -0.67
N ALA A 106 13.63 -0.62 -1.70
CA ALA A 106 12.19 -0.66 -1.55
C ALA A 106 11.67 -2.05 -1.15
N ILE A 107 12.23 -3.13 -1.71
CA ILE A 107 11.87 -4.51 -1.35
C ILE A 107 12.22 -4.78 0.12
N ASP A 108 13.40 -4.33 0.56
CA ASP A 108 13.84 -4.49 1.96
C ASP A 108 12.93 -3.74 2.95
N LEU A 109 12.27 -2.67 2.50
CA LEU A 109 11.34 -1.86 3.28
C LEU A 109 9.87 -2.32 3.21
N LEU A 110 9.50 -3.24 2.31
CA LEU A 110 8.13 -3.75 2.21
C LEU A 110 7.56 -4.29 3.53
N PRO A 111 8.32 -5.01 4.38
CA PRO A 111 7.82 -5.46 5.68
C PRO A 111 7.33 -4.31 6.57
N CYS A 112 7.90 -3.10 6.44
CA CYS A 112 7.46 -1.92 7.20
C CYS A 112 6.03 -1.51 6.84
N LEU A 113 5.58 -1.72 5.59
CA LEU A 113 4.17 -1.47 5.21
C LEU A 113 3.19 -2.33 6.01
N ALA A 114 3.65 -3.48 6.52
CA ALA A 114 2.86 -4.37 7.34
C ALA A 114 2.79 -3.96 8.83
N THR A 115 3.72 -3.13 9.30
CA THR A 115 3.73 -2.66 10.70
C THR A 115 3.29 -1.20 10.84
N GLY A 116 3.30 -0.45 9.75
CA GLY A 116 2.97 0.97 9.69
C GLY A 116 4.11 1.78 9.08
N ILE A 117 3.76 2.90 8.46
CA ILE A 117 4.74 3.83 7.88
C ILE A 117 4.69 5.16 8.63
N ASP A 118 5.87 5.71 8.91
CA ASP A 118 6.01 7.07 9.39
C ASP A 118 6.03 8.02 8.19
N VAL A 119 5.05 8.92 8.15
CA VAL A 119 4.96 9.97 7.13
C VAL A 119 5.03 11.33 7.81
N ASN A 120 5.92 12.19 7.33
CA ASN A 120 5.98 13.57 7.75
C ASN A 120 5.35 14.47 6.69
N ILE A 121 4.23 15.10 7.03
CA ILE A 121 3.45 15.94 6.11
C ILE A 121 3.81 17.41 6.26
N LYS A 122 3.67 18.18 5.18
CA LYS A 122 3.84 19.63 5.20
C LYS A 122 2.48 20.29 4.98
N PHE A 123 2.13 21.24 5.83
CA PHE A 123 0.78 21.83 5.83
C PHE A 123 0.49 22.84 4.71
N ARG A 124 1.24 22.78 3.59
CA ARG A 124 1.17 23.73 2.47
C ARG A 124 0.24 23.27 1.34
N ARG A 125 0.32 22.01 0.92
CA ARG A 125 -0.47 21.43 -0.18
C ARG A 125 -0.84 19.99 0.14
N ILE A 126 -1.85 19.45 -0.54
CA ILE A 126 -2.34 18.09 -0.30
C ILE A 126 -1.31 16.99 -0.58
N GLY A 127 -0.31 17.23 -1.41
CA GLY A 127 0.71 16.24 -1.81
C GLY A 127 2.09 16.53 -1.23
N ASP A 128 2.22 17.45 -0.27
CA ASP A 128 3.53 17.84 0.24
C ASP A 128 3.94 16.97 1.43
N PHE A 129 4.88 16.06 1.19
CA PHE A 129 5.51 15.24 2.22
C PHE A 129 7.00 15.60 2.37
N GLU A 130 7.60 15.30 3.51
CA GLU A 130 9.05 15.12 3.60
C GLU A 130 9.40 13.76 3.00
N PHE A 131 10.51 13.70 2.26
CA PHE A 131 10.96 12.45 1.68
C PHE A 131 11.43 11.51 2.79
N THR A 132 10.78 10.36 2.89
CA THR A 132 11.24 9.22 3.69
C THR A 132 11.47 8.02 2.78
N ARG A 133 12.28 7.05 3.22
CA ARG A 133 12.61 5.88 2.40
C ARG A 133 11.39 4.99 2.17
N GLU A 134 10.51 4.92 3.15
CA GLU A 134 9.25 4.19 3.10
C GLU A 134 8.28 4.81 2.08
N CYS A 135 8.28 6.15 1.94
CA CYS A 135 7.47 6.84 0.95
C CYS A 135 7.91 6.54 -0.50
N ALA A 136 9.19 6.21 -0.72
CA ALA A 136 9.70 5.90 -2.06
C ALA A 136 9.00 4.70 -2.73
N ILE A 137 8.42 3.79 -1.93
CA ILE A 137 7.65 2.65 -2.45
C ILE A 137 6.43 3.14 -3.25
N PHE A 138 5.77 4.21 -2.80
CA PHE A 138 4.61 4.78 -3.48
C PHE A 138 4.99 5.41 -4.82
N ASP A 139 6.14 6.11 -4.86
CA ASP A 139 6.69 6.69 -6.09
C ASP A 139 7.05 5.60 -7.11
N LEU A 140 7.71 4.52 -6.67
CA LEU A 140 8.09 3.39 -7.53
C LEU A 140 6.89 2.60 -8.08
N LEU A 141 5.75 2.66 -7.40
CA LEU A 141 4.49 2.04 -7.82
C LEU A 141 3.57 2.97 -8.61
N ASP A 142 3.98 4.23 -8.85
CA ASP A 142 3.15 5.26 -9.47
C ASP A 142 1.80 5.43 -8.75
N ILE A 143 1.88 5.56 -7.41
CA ILE A 143 0.74 5.80 -6.52
C ILE A 143 0.96 7.14 -5.81
N PRO A 144 0.17 8.19 -6.14
CA PRO A 144 0.30 9.46 -5.45
C PRO A 144 -0.23 9.38 -4.02
N LEU A 145 0.52 9.96 -3.07
CA LEU A 145 0.12 10.14 -1.68
C LEU A 145 -0.51 11.52 -1.48
N TYR A 146 -1.58 11.57 -0.68
CA TYR A 146 -2.26 12.83 -0.33
C TYR A 146 -2.62 12.91 1.17
N HIS A 147 -2.68 14.13 1.69
CA HIS A 147 -3.17 14.46 3.03
C HIS A 147 -4.09 15.69 3.01
N GLY A 148 -5.04 15.73 3.95
CA GLY A 148 -5.97 16.87 4.11
C GLY A 148 -5.53 17.93 5.12
N TRP A 149 -4.37 17.73 5.76
CA TRP A 149 -3.89 18.62 6.83
C TRP A 149 -3.23 19.87 6.23
N ILE A 150 -4.03 20.87 5.89
CA ILE A 150 -3.59 22.14 5.29
C ILE A 150 -3.96 23.29 6.23
N VAL A 151 -3.08 24.27 6.36
CA VAL A 151 -3.40 25.51 7.09
C VAL A 151 -4.38 26.34 6.26
N ASP A 152 -5.52 26.70 6.86
CA ASP A 152 -6.48 27.60 6.23
C ASP A 152 -5.80 28.95 5.90
N PRO A 153 -5.72 29.35 4.61
CA PRO A 153 -5.11 30.61 4.21
C PRO A 153 -5.82 31.83 4.82
N GLN A 154 -7.10 31.70 5.18
CA GLN A 154 -7.92 32.78 5.75
C GLN A 154 -7.78 32.84 7.28
N GLY A 155 -7.17 31.82 7.89
CA GLY A 155 -6.97 31.67 9.33
C GLY A 155 -5.72 32.36 9.86
N CYS A 156 -5.55 33.66 9.58
CA CYS A 156 -4.49 34.48 10.18
C CYS A 156 -4.78 34.75 11.67
N SER A 157 -4.77 33.72 12.53
CA SER A 157 -4.54 33.90 13.99
C SER A 157 -4.36 32.62 14.83
N ALA A 158 -4.46 31.40 14.29
CA ALA A 158 -4.44 30.20 15.13
C ALA A 158 -3.01 29.64 15.33
N ARG A 159 -2.36 30.07 16.42
CA ARG A 159 -1.08 29.55 16.94
C ARG A 159 -1.21 28.14 17.55
N ASN A 160 -2.08 27.27 17.05
CA ASN A 160 -2.21 25.89 17.53
C ASN A 160 -2.62 24.97 16.37
N PRO A 161 -1.93 23.84 16.14
CA PRO A 161 -2.36 22.86 15.17
C PRO A 161 -3.71 22.25 15.63
N PRO A 162 -4.71 22.12 14.73
CA PRO A 162 -5.93 21.40 15.06
C PRO A 162 -5.59 19.94 15.39
N ARG A 163 -6.18 19.43 16.47
CA ARG A 163 -6.00 18.04 16.94
C ARG A 163 -6.59 17.11 15.88
N THR A 164 -5.79 16.22 15.29
CA THR A 164 -6.19 15.41 14.12
C THR A 164 -6.12 13.91 14.37
N SER A 165 -7.16 13.22 13.88
CA SER A 165 -7.15 11.81 13.52
C SER A 165 -6.66 11.70 12.07
N LEU A 166 -5.73 10.77 11.80
CA LEU A 166 -5.08 10.57 10.52
C LEU A 166 -6.02 9.80 9.57
N LEU A 167 -6.45 10.44 8.48
CA LEU A 167 -7.12 9.74 7.36
C LEU A 167 -6.24 9.87 6.11
N LEU A 168 -5.56 8.78 5.76
CA LEU A 168 -4.82 8.64 4.51
C LEU A 168 -5.82 8.38 3.38
N MET A 169 -5.96 9.30 2.42
CA MET A 169 -6.73 9.07 1.20
C MET A 169 -5.76 8.80 0.05
N LEU A 170 -5.70 7.53 -0.39
CA LEU A 170 -5.12 7.20 -1.69
C LEU A 170 -6.15 7.51 -2.77
N ALA A 171 -5.86 8.49 -3.62
CA ALA A 171 -6.73 8.79 -4.75
C ALA A 171 -6.31 7.96 -5.97
N GLY A 172 -7.23 7.17 -6.51
CA GLY A 172 -7.17 6.76 -7.91
C GLY A 172 -7.34 7.98 -8.82
N ASN A 173 -6.85 7.88 -10.04
CA ASN A 173 -6.86 8.98 -11.02
C ASN A 173 -8.29 9.58 -11.16
N GLU A 174 -8.42 10.90 -11.31
CA GLU A 174 -9.73 11.60 -11.26
C GLU A 174 -10.79 11.05 -12.23
N ARG A 175 -10.35 10.41 -13.32
CA ARG A 175 -11.22 9.78 -14.33
C ARG A 175 -12.00 8.57 -13.79
N ASP A 176 -11.46 7.88 -12.80
CA ASP A 176 -12.06 6.64 -12.26
C ASP A 176 -13.11 6.94 -11.18
N VAL A 177 -12.95 8.05 -10.45
CA VAL A 177 -13.83 8.51 -9.36
C VAL A 177 -15.19 9.00 -9.87
N GLN A 178 -15.29 9.46 -11.12
CA GLN A 178 -16.57 9.92 -11.67
C GLN A 178 -17.53 8.77 -11.99
N SER A 179 -17.03 7.54 -12.18
CA SER A 179 -17.86 6.38 -12.49
C SER A 179 -18.69 5.91 -11.29
N ILE A 180 -18.12 5.94 -10.08
CA ILE A 180 -18.78 5.47 -8.85
C ILE A 180 -19.99 6.31 -8.44
N ASN A 181 -20.01 7.61 -8.74
CA ASN A 181 -21.12 8.50 -8.39
C ASN A 181 -22.32 8.39 -9.35
N SER A 182 -22.14 7.75 -10.52
CA SER A 182 -23.20 7.63 -11.53
C SER A 182 -24.10 6.41 -11.34
N ALA A 183 -23.64 5.39 -10.60
CA ALA A 183 -24.36 4.14 -10.37
C ALA A 183 -25.48 4.21 -9.30
N GLY A 184 -25.58 5.31 -8.55
CA GLY A 184 -26.54 5.48 -7.44
C GLY A 184 -27.91 6.05 -7.81
N LYS A 185 -28.16 6.42 -9.08
CA LYS A 185 -29.47 6.91 -9.53
C LYS A 185 -30.25 5.83 -10.28
N THR A 186 -30.79 4.86 -9.54
CA THR A 186 -31.88 4.02 -10.07
C THR A 186 -33.13 4.89 -10.24
N LYS A 187 -33.51 5.04 -11.51
CA LYS A 187 -34.73 5.69 -11.98
C LYS A 187 -35.94 4.95 -11.39
N LYS A 188 -36.71 5.61 -10.52
CA LYS A 188 -38.11 5.19 -10.26
C LYS A 188 -38.84 5.26 -11.59
N MET A 189 -39.38 4.13 -12.05
CA MET A 189 -40.35 4.12 -13.15
C MET A 189 -41.76 3.91 -12.57
N PRO A 190 -42.78 4.62 -13.11
CA PRO A 190 -44.18 4.44 -12.76
C PRO A 190 -44.76 3.13 -13.28
#